data_AF-A0AAP8MHV9-F1
#
_entry.id   AF-A0AAP8MHV9-F1
#
_cell.length_a   1.000
_cell.length_b   1.000
_cell.length_c   1.000
_cell.angle_alpha   90.00
_cell.angle_beta   90.00
_cell.angle_gamma   90.00
#
_symmetry.space_group_name_H-M   'P 1'
#
loop_
_entity.id
_entity.type
_entity.pdbx_description
1 polymer ?
#
loop_
_entity_poly.entity_id
_entity_poly.type
_entity_poly.pdbx_seq_one_letter_code
_entity_poly.pdbx_strand_id
1 'polypeptide(L)'
;MEASFWEDRWTNSKIGFHEGETNRHLAQYWESLDVAAVEAVFVPLAGKTLDIAWLMRSHPVLANEVSATAAKAFFAEHGIDHTQ
;
A
#
# COMPACT_ATOMS: atom_id res chain seq x y z
N MET A 1 19.05 -4.46 -4.33
CA MET A 1 18.02 -3.79 -3.49
C MET A 1 18.38 -4.10 -2.06
N GLU A 2 18.93 -3.14 -1.34
CA GLU A 2 19.29 -3.32 0.07
C GLU A 2 18.10 -2.91 0.94
N ALA A 3 17.64 -3.78 1.84
CA ALA A 3 16.51 -3.47 2.73
C ALA A 3 16.80 -2.24 3.60
N SER A 4 18.05 -2.09 4.05
CA SER A 4 18.52 -0.93 4.82
C SER A 4 18.34 0.39 4.07
N PHE A 5 18.56 0.41 2.75
CA PHE A 5 18.38 1.62 1.95
C PHE A 5 16.93 2.14 1.98
N TRP A 6 15.95 1.23 1.95
CA TRP A 6 14.53 1.60 2.02
C TRP A 6 14.12 2.03 3.42
N GLU A 7 14.58 1.32 4.45
CA GLU A 7 14.33 1.70 5.84
C GLU A 7 14.91 3.09 6.16
N ASP A 8 16.13 3.37 5.68
CA ASP A 8 16.77 4.69 5.81
C ASP A 8 15.94 5.78 5.13
N ARG A 9 15.39 5.52 3.94
CA ARG A 9 14.53 6.51 3.26
C ARG A 9 13.26 6.80 4.04
N TRP A 10 12.58 5.78 4.55
CA TRP A 10 11.36 5.95 5.35
C TRP A 10 11.64 6.69 6.65
N THR A 11 12.70 6.30 7.37
CA THR A 11 13.12 6.93 8.63
C THR A 11 13.48 8.40 8.43
N ASN A 12 14.14 8.74 7.33
CA ASN A 12 14.52 10.12 7.00
C ASN A 12 13.44 10.90 6.23
N SER A 13 12.21 10.39 6.15
CA SER A 13 11.09 11.01 5.42
C SER A 13 11.40 11.34 3.95
N LYS A 14 12.31 10.61 3.31
CA LYS A 14 12.68 10.75 1.89
C LYS A 14 11.71 9.96 1.01
N ILE A 15 10.43 10.27 1.15
CA ILE A 15 9.29 9.51 0.59
C ILE A 15 8.58 10.25 -0.54
N GLY A 16 9.33 10.96 -1.39
CA GLY A 16 8.76 11.72 -2.52
C GLY A 16 8.06 10.86 -3.60
N PHE A 17 8.10 9.54 -3.45
CA PHE A 17 7.36 8.58 -4.27
C PHE A 17 5.96 8.27 -3.70
N HIS A 18 5.64 8.73 -2.48
CA HIS A 18 4.31 8.59 -1.89
C HIS A 18 3.41 9.72 -2.41
N GLU A 19 2.40 9.35 -3.19
CA GLU A 19 1.49 10.28 -3.88
C GLU A 19 0.55 11.01 -2.90
N GLY A 20 0.22 10.40 -1.75
CA GLY A 20 -0.69 10.97 -0.75
C GLY A 20 -2.18 10.90 -1.12
N GLU A 21 -2.49 10.36 -2.30
CA GLU A 21 -3.83 10.05 -2.79
C GLU A 21 -3.85 8.63 -3.40
N THR A 22 -5.03 8.09 -3.70
CA THR A 22 -5.14 6.86 -4.49
C THR A 22 -4.56 7.12 -5.88
N ASN A 23 -3.79 6.16 -6.40
CA ASN A 23 -3.25 6.21 -7.74
C ASN A 23 -4.36 6.45 -8.78
N ARG A 24 -4.26 7.56 -9.51
CA ARG A 24 -5.27 7.95 -10.52
C ARG A 24 -5.47 6.88 -11.59
N HIS A 25 -4.41 6.20 -12.02
CA HIS A 25 -4.50 5.18 -13.06
C HIS A 25 -5.18 3.92 -12.57
N LEU A 26 -4.97 3.54 -11.30
CA LEU A 26 -5.74 2.47 -10.67
C LEU A 26 -7.23 2.78 -10.77
N ALA A 27 -7.66 3.94 -10.25
CA ALA A 27 -9.07 4.32 -10.29
C ALA A 27 -9.64 4.42 -11.71
N GLN A 28 -8.83 4.86 -12.68
CA GLN A 28 -9.26 5.01 -14.07
C GLN A 28 -9.43 3.68 -14.80
N TYR A 29 -8.57 2.69 -14.54
CA TYR A 29 -8.50 1.46 -15.34
C TYR A 29 -8.97 0.20 -14.61
N TRP A 30 -9.21 0.25 -13.29
CA TRP A 30 -9.58 -0.92 -12.50
C TRP A 30 -10.78 -1.68 -13.07
N GLU A 31 -11.87 -0.97 -13.40
CA GLU A 31 -13.10 -1.60 -13.92
C GLU A 31 -12.86 -2.34 -15.25
N SER A 32 -11.87 -1.91 -16.04
CA SER A 32 -11.55 -2.56 -17.33
C SER A 32 -10.83 -3.90 -17.18
N LEU A 33 -10.33 -4.22 -15.97
CA LEU A 33 -9.65 -5.48 -15.69
C LEU A 33 -10.63 -6.64 -15.46
N ASP A 34 -11.93 -6.36 -15.25
CA ASP A 34 -13.00 -7.35 -15.04
C ASP A 34 -12.64 -8.44 -14.01
N VAL A 35 -12.00 -8.03 -12.91
CA VAL A 35 -11.56 -8.92 -11.83
C VAL A 35 -12.77 -9.36 -11.03
N ALA A 36 -12.89 -10.65 -10.74
CA ALA A 36 -14.00 -11.13 -9.93
C ALA A 36 -13.83 -10.68 -8.46
N ALA A 37 -14.92 -10.26 -7.81
CA ALA A 37 -14.88 -9.73 -6.43
C ALA A 37 -14.30 -10.72 -5.38
N VAL A 38 -14.29 -12.02 -5.69
CA VAL A 38 -13.72 -13.07 -4.82
C VAL A 38 -12.20 -13.20 -4.96
N GLU A 39 -11.61 -12.63 -6.00
CA GLU A 39 -10.18 -12.71 -6.25
C GLU A 39 -9.42 -11.69 -5.42
N ALA A 40 -8.33 -12.13 -4.79
CA ALA A 40 -7.48 -11.28 -3.99
C ALA A 40 -6.51 -10.48 -4.87
N VAL A 41 -6.34 -9.20 -4.55
CA VAL A 41 -5.41 -8.30 -5.23
C VAL A 41 -4.10 -8.25 -4.45
N PHE A 42 -2.98 -8.51 -5.12
CA PHE A 42 -1.66 -8.42 -4.52
C PHE A 42 -1.03 -7.05 -4.78
N VAL A 43 -0.66 -6.34 -3.71
CA VAL A 43 0.03 -5.03 -3.76
C VAL A 43 1.46 -5.20 -3.27
N PRO A 44 2.44 -5.35 -4.17
CA PRO A 44 3.83 -5.54 -3.78
C PRO A 44 4.49 -4.24 -3.34
N LEU A 45 5.38 -4.30 -2.33
CA LEU A 45 6.16 -3.16 -1.83
C LEU A 45 5.26 -1.96 -1.50
N ALA A 46 4.18 -2.22 -0.76
CA ALA A 46 3.04 -1.33 -0.67
C ALA A 46 3.33 -0.02 0.07
N GLY A 47 4.43 0.07 0.83
CA GLY A 47 4.74 1.21 1.67
C GLY A 47 3.57 1.54 2.60
N LYS A 48 2.96 2.72 2.37
CA LYS A 48 1.71 3.15 2.98
C LYS A 48 0.69 3.66 1.95
N THR A 49 0.61 3.02 0.79
CA THR A 49 -0.30 3.48 -0.28
C THR A 49 -1.77 3.49 0.17
N LEU A 50 -2.51 4.51 -0.26
CA LEU A 50 -3.96 4.59 -0.09
C LEU A 50 -4.72 3.64 -1.03
N ASP A 51 -4.03 3.04 -1.99
CA ASP A 51 -4.60 2.07 -2.93
C ASP A 51 -5.10 0.81 -2.22
N ILE A 52 -4.46 0.39 -1.12
CA ILE A 52 -4.91 -0.75 -0.31
C ILE A 52 -6.34 -0.49 0.17
N ALA A 53 -6.57 0.65 0.84
CA ALA A 53 -7.89 1.02 1.35
C ALA A 53 -8.92 1.21 0.21
N TRP A 54 -8.47 1.66 -0.96
CA TRP A 54 -9.31 1.78 -2.14
C TRP A 54 -9.78 0.41 -2.66
N LEU A 55 -8.86 -0.55 -2.81
CA LEU A 55 -9.10 -1.91 -3.30
C LEU A 55 -9.94 -2.74 -2.34
N MET A 56 -9.68 -2.62 -1.03
CA MET A 56 -10.38 -3.36 0.03
C MET A 56 -11.89 -3.14 0.07
N ARG A 57 -12.40 -2.08 -0.57
CA ARG A 57 -13.85 -1.85 -0.68
C ARG A 57 -14.57 -2.87 -1.56
N SER A 58 -13.85 -3.57 -2.43
CA SER A 58 -14.44 -4.47 -3.43
C SER A 58 -13.72 -5.82 -3.56
N HIS A 59 -12.46 -5.92 -3.12
CA HIS A 59 -11.67 -7.14 -3.21
C HIS A 59 -10.88 -7.39 -1.92
N PRO A 60 -10.63 -8.67 -1.56
CA PRO A 60 -9.58 -9.00 -0.61
C PRO A 60 -8.23 -8.46 -1.10
N VAL A 61 -7.39 -7.97 -0.18
CA VAL A 61 -6.06 -7.43 -0.52
C VAL A 61 -4.98 -8.16 0.27
N LEU A 62 -3.93 -8.57 -0.42
CA LEU A 62 -2.67 -9.03 0.17
C LEU A 62 -1.60 -8.01 -0.18
N ALA A 63 -0.89 -7.48 0.81
CA ALA A 63 0.19 -6.53 0.60
C ALA A 63 1.45 -7.00 1.32
N ASN A 64 2.62 -6.74 0.74
CA ASN A 64 3.89 -6.90 1.44
C ASN A 64 4.67 -5.59 1.45
N GLU A 65 5.36 -5.33 2.54
CA GLU A 65 6.24 -4.18 2.68
C GLU A 65 7.47 -4.59 3.49
N VAL A 66 8.64 -4.13 3.05
CA VAL A 66 9.92 -4.44 3.71
C VAL A 66 10.21 -3.50 4.87
N SER A 67 9.74 -2.25 4.78
CA SER A 67 9.94 -1.23 5.80
C SER A 67 8.88 -1.32 6.89
N ALA A 68 9.33 -1.73 8.08
CA ALA A 68 8.46 -1.74 9.26
C ALA A 68 7.95 -0.33 9.61
N THR A 69 8.77 0.70 9.35
CA THR A 69 8.36 2.10 9.54
C THR A 69 7.20 2.47 8.62
N ALA A 70 7.25 2.10 7.33
CA ALA A 70 6.17 2.34 6.38
C ALA A 70 4.88 1.61 6.78
N ALA A 71 4.99 0.33 7.10
CA ALA A 71 3.84 -0.49 7.50
C ALA A 71 3.17 0.04 8.78
N LYS A 72 3.94 0.43 9.81
CA LYS A 72 3.40 1.04 11.02
C LYS A 72 2.70 2.38 10.74
N ALA A 73 3.29 3.21 9.88
CA ALA A 73 2.68 4.47 9.48
C ALA A 73 1.34 4.25 8.77
N PHE A 74 1.26 3.27 7.86
CA PHE A 74 0.01 2.87 7.22
C PHE A 74 -1.08 2.53 8.26
N PHE A 75 -0.81 1.60 9.18
CA PHE A 75 -1.80 1.20 10.18
C PHE A 75 -2.22 2.35 11.10
N ALA A 76 -1.27 3.19 11.53
CA ALA A 76 -1.55 4.35 12.36
C ALA A 76 -2.42 5.39 11.63
N GLU A 77 -2.11 5.70 10.36
CA GLU A 77 -2.86 6.66 9.54
C GLU A 77 -4.30 6.19 9.24
N HIS A 78 -4.51 4.87 9.15
CA HIS A 78 -5.83 4.29 8.94
C HIS A 78 -6.57 3.93 10.24
N GLY A 79 -5.96 4.12 11.42
CA GLY A 79 -6.56 3.79 12.71
C GLY A 79 -6.83 2.29 12.87
N ILE A 80 -5.97 1.44 12.31
CA ILE A 80 -6.12 -0.02 12.29
C ILE A 80 -5.17 -0.63 13.34
N ASP A 81 -5.73 -1.43 14.24
CA ASP A 81 -4.92 -2.26 15.14
C ASP A 81 -4.19 -3.35 14.34
N HIS A 82 -2.91 -3.53 14.62
CA HIS A 82 -2.07 -4.52 13.93
C HIS A 82 -1.19 -5.28 14.92
N THR A 83 -0.85 -6.51 14.53
CA THR A 83 0.16 -7.33 15.20
C THR A 83 1.40 -7.42 14.34
N GLN A 84 2.57 -7.51 14.97
CA GLN A 84 3.83 -7.79 14.28
C GLN A 84 4.12 -9.29 14.27
#